data_AF-A0A530QI15-F1
#
_entry.id   AF-A0A530QI15-F1
#
_cell.length_a   1.000
_cell.length_b   1.000
_cell.length_c   1.000
_cell.angle_alpha   90.00
_cell.angle_beta   90.00
_cell.angle_gamma   90.00
#
_symmetry.space_group_name_H-M   'P 1'
#
loop_
_entity.id
_entity.type
_entity.pdbx_description
1 polymer ?
#
loop_
_entity_poly.entity_id
_entity_poly.type
_entity_poly.pdbx_seq_one_letter_code
_entity_poly.pdbx_strand_id
1 'polypeptide(L)'
;VAATVATPIEQEINGVEHMLYMSSYSSGEGSMSLTITFRPGTDLDAAQVLVQNRVSIAEARLPEEVRRLGITTAKSSPDLMMVIHMLSPDDTYDQLYVSNYARSRVRDVLLRLDGVG
;
A
#
# COMPACT_ATOMS: atom_id res chain seq x y z
N VAL A 1 -4.94 3.31 18.72
CA VAL A 1 -4.14 3.13 17.49
C VAL A 1 -4.35 4.28 16.52
N ALA A 2 -5.59 4.56 16.09
CA ALA A 2 -5.90 5.62 15.11
C ALA A 2 -5.26 6.99 15.45
N ALA A 3 -5.51 7.56 16.63
CA ALA A 3 -5.00 8.90 16.95
C ALA A 3 -3.47 8.98 17.19
N THR A 4 -2.84 7.92 17.68
CA THR A 4 -1.41 7.93 18.06
C THR A 4 -0.48 7.62 16.90
N VAL A 5 -0.95 6.90 15.87
CA VAL A 5 -0.13 6.48 14.72
C VAL A 5 -0.46 7.30 13.46
N ALA A 6 -1.74 7.64 13.25
CA ALA A 6 -2.16 8.38 12.06
C ALA A 6 -1.65 9.83 12.11
N THR A 7 -1.84 10.51 13.25
CA THR A 7 -1.58 11.95 13.37
C THR A 7 -0.16 12.37 12.97
N PRO A 8 0.92 11.69 13.43
CA PRO A 8 2.28 12.07 13.02
C PRO A 8 2.51 11.90 11.52
N ILE A 9 1.98 10.83 10.92
CA ILE A 9 2.14 10.54 9.49
C ILE A 9 1.35 11.56 8.65
N GLU A 10 0.10 11.83 9.03
CA GLU A 10 -0.76 12.81 8.37
C GLU A 10 -0.15 14.22 8.41
N GLN A 11 0.44 14.61 9.54
CA GLN A 11 1.11 15.90 9.68
C GLN A 11 2.29 16.06 8.72
N GLU A 12 3.11 15.02 8.55
CA GLU A 12 4.26 15.07 7.63
C GLU A 12 3.85 15.00 6.15
N ILE A 13 2.77 14.28 5.85
CA ILE A 13 2.26 14.13 4.48
C ILE A 13 1.45 15.33 4.02
N ASN A 14 0.85 16.06 4.96
CA ASN A 14 0.14 17.30 4.65
C ASN A 14 1.12 18.32 4.05
N GLY A 15 0.84 18.74 2.81
CA GLY A 15 1.71 19.66 2.06
C GLY A 15 2.71 18.99 1.12
N VAL A 16 2.61 17.68 0.88
CA VAL A 16 3.25 17.07 -0.30
C VAL A 16 2.71 17.74 -1.56
N GLU A 17 3.61 18.06 -2.49
CA GLU A 17 3.29 18.76 -3.71
C GLU A 17 2.23 18.01 -4.54
N HIS A 18 1.32 18.77 -5.16
CA HIS A 18 0.21 18.25 -5.97
C HIS A 18 -0.78 17.31 -5.26
N MET A 19 -0.74 17.20 -3.93
CA MET A 19 -1.79 16.49 -3.17
C MET A 19 -3.15 17.17 -3.38
N LEU A 20 -4.17 16.36 -3.65
CA LEU A 20 -5.56 16.80 -3.78
C LEU A 20 -6.32 16.61 -2.45
N TYR A 21 -6.25 15.41 -1.88
CA TYR A 21 -6.78 15.09 -0.55
C TYR A 21 -6.09 13.84 0.00
N MET A 22 -6.21 13.63 1.31
CA MET A 22 -5.87 12.36 1.94
C MET A 22 -7.08 11.79 2.68
N SER A 23 -7.15 10.47 2.80
CA SER A 23 -8.13 9.79 3.63
C SER A 23 -7.46 8.68 4.44
N SER A 24 -7.80 8.61 5.73
CA SER A 24 -7.31 7.58 6.63
C SER A 24 -8.41 6.59 6.96
N TYR A 25 -8.09 5.30 6.98
CA TYR A 25 -8.95 4.25 7.50
C TYR A 25 -8.20 3.47 8.57
N SER A 26 -8.82 3.25 9.73
CA SER A 26 -8.28 2.43 10.81
C SER A 26 -9.26 1.32 11.14
N SER A 27 -8.79 0.07 11.17
CA SER A 27 -9.60 -1.07 11.56
C SER A 27 -9.53 -1.31 13.08
N GLY A 28 -10.55 -1.97 13.64
CA GLY A 28 -10.56 -2.40 15.03
C GLY A 28 -9.50 -3.45 15.37
N GLU A 29 -8.88 -4.07 14.36
CA GLU A 29 -7.81 -5.06 14.50
C GLU A 29 -6.42 -4.43 14.59
N GLY A 30 -6.32 -3.10 14.52
CA GLY A 30 -5.07 -2.36 14.68
C GLY A 30 -4.32 -2.07 13.38
N SER A 31 -4.89 -2.38 12.22
CA SER A 31 -4.36 -1.95 10.92
C SER A 31 -4.82 -0.52 10.59
N MET A 32 -3.93 0.28 10.00
CA MET A 32 -4.25 1.61 9.50
C MET A 32 -3.75 1.76 8.07
N SER A 33 -4.61 2.32 7.22
CA SER A 33 -4.31 2.66 5.83
C SER A 33 -4.50 4.15 5.63
N LEU A 34 -3.55 4.79 4.95
CA LEU A 34 -3.63 6.19 4.54
C LEU A 34 -3.55 6.26 3.02
N THR A 35 -4.59 6.79 2.39
CA THR A 35 -4.67 6.97 0.95
C THR A 35 -4.47 8.44 0.62
N ILE A 36 -3.52 8.73 -0.27
CA ILE A 36 -3.20 10.09 -0.70
C ILE A 36 -3.52 10.19 -2.18
N THR A 37 -4.43 11.10 -2.52
CA THR A 37 -4.86 11.33 -3.89
C THR A 37 -4.15 12.56 -4.42
N PHE A 38 -3.55 12.44 -5.61
CA PHE A 38 -2.84 13.52 -6.29
C PHE A 38 -3.66 14.10 -7.43
N ARG A 39 -3.30 15.32 -7.86
CA ARG A 39 -3.91 15.95 -9.04
C ARG A 39 -3.61 15.14 -10.31
N PRO A 40 -4.52 15.10 -11.29
CA PRO A 40 -4.25 14.49 -12.59
C PRO A 40 -3.00 15.08 -13.25
N GLY A 41 -2.16 14.22 -13.84
CA GLY A 41 -0.89 14.62 -14.46
C GLY A 41 0.31 14.68 -13.50
N THR A 42 0.11 14.39 -12.20
CA THR A 42 1.22 14.24 -11.26
C THR A 42 2.00 12.96 -11.57
N ASP A 43 3.33 13.06 -11.60
CA ASP A 43 4.22 11.90 -11.66
C ASP A 43 4.11 11.11 -10.34
N LEU A 44 3.49 9.93 -10.41
CA LEU A 44 3.27 9.07 -9.25
C LEU A 44 4.57 8.41 -8.75
N ASP A 45 5.61 8.27 -9.56
CA ASP A 45 6.94 7.83 -9.11
C ASP A 45 7.57 8.89 -8.20
N ALA A 46 7.60 10.14 -8.67
CA ALA A 46 8.11 11.25 -7.88
C ALA A 46 7.28 11.47 -6.60
N ALA A 47 5.95 11.40 -6.71
CA ALA A 47 5.06 11.53 -5.56
C ALA A 47 5.26 10.41 -4.54
N GLN A 48 5.47 9.15 -4.98
CA GLN A 48 5.74 8.03 -4.09
C GLN A 48 7.04 8.22 -3.32
N VAL A 49 8.11 8.70 -3.96
CA VAL A 49 9.39 9.02 -3.28
C VAL A 49 9.19 10.14 -2.25
N LEU A 50 8.45 11.20 -2.60
CA LEU A 50 8.15 12.29 -1.66
C LEU A 50 7.38 11.81 -0.44
N VAL A 51 6.34 10.99 -0.65
CA VAL A 51 5.55 10.40 0.44
C VAL A 51 6.43 9.49 1.30
N GLN A 52 7.25 8.63 0.70
CA GLN A 52 8.18 7.77 1.43
C GLN A 52 9.13 8.58 2.32
N ASN A 53 9.70 9.67 1.79
CA ASN A 53 10.57 10.56 2.57
C ASN A 53 9.84 11.19 3.78
N ARG A 54 8.58 11.63 3.59
CA ARG A 54 7.75 12.17 4.68
C ARG A 54 7.41 11.11 5.73
N VAL A 55 7.08 9.90 5.30
CA VAL A 55 6.82 8.76 6.20
C VAL A 55 8.07 8.43 7.02
N SER A 56 9.26 8.42 6.42
CA SER A 56 10.51 8.17 7.14
C SER A 56 10.83 9.26 8.17
N ILE A 57 10.45 10.52 7.93
CA ILE A 57 10.56 11.59 8.95
C ILE A 57 9.57 11.32 10.10
N ALA A 58 8.33 10.95 9.77
CA ALA A 58 7.30 10.64 10.76
C ALA A 58 7.64 9.41 11.62
N GLU A 59 8.40 8.45 11.07
CA GLU A 59 8.72 7.16 11.69
C GLU A 59 9.38 7.30 13.07
N ALA A 60 10.21 8.33 13.25
CA ALA A 60 10.86 8.62 14.53
C ALA A 60 9.87 8.99 15.65
N ARG A 61 8.66 9.46 15.30
CA ARG A 61 7.59 9.86 16.22
C ARG A 61 6.61 8.71 16.50
N LEU A 62 6.78 7.56 15.86
CA LEU A 62 5.89 6.41 16.01
C LEU A 62 6.29 5.52 17.19
N PRO A 63 5.31 4.83 17.82
CA PRO A 63 5.60 3.79 18.81
C PRO A 63 6.51 2.69 18.26
N GLU A 64 7.33 2.11 19.13
CA GLU A 64 8.33 1.10 18.75
C GLU A 64 7.70 -0.15 18.11
N GLU A 65 6.50 -0.53 18.56
CA GLU A 65 5.74 -1.65 18.02
C GLU A 65 5.37 -1.46 16.55
N VAL A 66 5.05 -0.22 16.15
CA VAL A 66 4.69 0.13 14.75
C VAL A 66 5.93 0.13 13.87
N ARG A 67 7.03 0.74 14.34
CA ARG A 67 8.30 0.72 13.60
C ARG A 67 8.78 -0.70 13.34
N ARG A 68 8.63 -1.60 14.33
CA ARG A 68 9.02 -3.01 14.19
C ARG A 68 8.16 -3.78 13.17
N LEU A 69 6.88 -3.44 13.04
CA LEU A 69 6.01 -4.03 12.01
C LEU A 69 6.31 -3.50 10.61
N GLY A 70 6.92 -2.31 10.53
CA GLY A 70 7.27 -1.65 9.28
C GLY A 70 6.08 -0.93 8.65
N ILE A 71 6.39 0.08 7.83
CA ILE A 71 5.40 0.88 7.10
C ILE A 71 5.68 0.67 5.63
N THR A 72 4.64 0.34 4.87
CA THR A 72 4.75 0.16 3.41
C THR A 72 4.08 1.33 2.72
N THR A 73 4.80 2.00 1.82
CA THR A 73 4.19 2.94 0.87
C THR A 73 4.13 2.26 -0.49
N ALA A 74 2.94 2.24 -1.08
CA ALA A 74 2.71 1.69 -2.41
C ALA A 74 1.84 2.65 -3.19
N LYS A 75 2.07 2.73 -4.50
CA LYS A 75 1.15 3.43 -5.40
C LYS A 75 -0.14 2.62 -5.44
N SER A 76 -1.28 3.31 -5.40
CA SER A 76 -2.57 2.67 -5.60
C SER A 76 -3.26 3.37 -6.76
N SER A 77 -3.51 2.63 -7.84
CA SER A 77 -4.42 3.07 -8.89
C SER A 77 -5.79 2.42 -8.61
N PRO A 78 -6.87 3.19 -8.42
CA PRO A 78 -8.20 2.62 -8.16
C PRO A 78 -8.77 1.85 -9.36
N ASP A 79 -8.20 2.06 -10.56
CA ASP A 79 -8.57 1.32 -11.75
C ASP A 79 -7.81 -0.01 -11.80
N LEU A 80 -8.51 -1.11 -11.49
CA LEU A 80 -8.01 -2.46 -11.72
C LEU A 80 -7.77 -2.65 -13.23
N MET A 81 -6.50 -2.66 -13.65
CA MET A 81 -6.16 -2.88 -15.06
C MET A 81 -6.56 -4.29 -15.51
N MET A 82 -6.34 -5.30 -14.66
CA MET A 82 -6.60 -6.71 -14.96
C MET A 82 -6.77 -7.51 -13.67
N VAL A 83 -7.70 -8.45 -13.67
CA VAL A 83 -7.86 -9.44 -12.59
C VAL A 83 -7.45 -10.81 -13.12
N ILE A 84 -6.54 -11.48 -12.41
CA ILE A 84 -6.06 -12.82 -12.76
C ILE A 84 -6.71 -13.83 -11.84
N HIS A 85 -7.55 -14.69 -12.40
CA HIS A 85 -8.16 -15.82 -11.70
C HIS A 85 -7.40 -17.11 -12.04
N MET A 86 -6.96 -17.83 -11.02
CA MET A 86 -6.30 -19.14 -11.16
C MET A 86 -7.24 -20.23 -10.68
N LEU A 87 -7.34 -21.32 -11.45
CA LEU A 87 -8.22 -22.47 -11.21
C LEU A 87 -7.43 -23.75 -11.53
N SER A 88 -7.75 -24.86 -10.86
CA SER A 88 -7.34 -26.21 -11.30
C SER A 88 -8.40 -26.72 -12.28
N PRO A 89 -8.11 -26.91 -13.58
CA PRO A 89 -9.14 -27.28 -14.56
C PRO A 89 -9.82 -28.63 -14.30
N ASP A 90 -9.14 -29.50 -13.57
CA ASP A 90 -9.48 -30.88 -13.25
C ASP A 90 -9.78 -31.10 -11.76
N ASP A 91 -9.87 -30.02 -10.96
CA ASP A 91 -10.01 -30.06 -9.49
C ASP A 91 -8.94 -30.91 -8.78
N THR A 92 -7.79 -31.17 -9.43
CA THR A 92 -6.66 -31.87 -8.80
C THR A 92 -6.11 -31.10 -7.59
N TYR A 93 -6.23 -29.77 -7.61
CA TYR A 93 -5.83 -28.91 -6.51
C TYR A 93 -7.00 -28.10 -5.97
N ASP A 94 -7.14 -28.11 -4.64
CA ASP A 94 -8.14 -27.31 -3.94
C ASP A 94 -7.82 -25.80 -3.98
N GLN A 95 -8.80 -24.99 -3.59
CA GLN A 95 -8.69 -23.53 -3.58
C GLN A 95 -7.53 -23.04 -2.69
N LEU A 96 -7.26 -23.73 -1.58
CA LEU A 96 -6.18 -23.36 -0.66
C LEU A 96 -4.81 -23.57 -1.31
N TYR A 97 -4.63 -24.69 -2.00
CA TYR A 97 -3.42 -25.00 -2.74
C TYR A 97 -3.20 -24.00 -3.88
N VAL A 98 -4.23 -23.74 -4.69
CA VAL A 98 -4.15 -22.77 -5.80
C VAL A 98 -3.83 -21.37 -5.28
N SER A 99 -4.44 -20.95 -4.16
CA SER A 99 -4.14 -19.66 -3.51
C SER A 99 -2.69 -19.55 -3.02
N ASN A 100 -2.19 -20.60 -2.36
CA ASN A 100 -0.80 -20.65 -1.91
C ASN A 100 0.19 -20.67 -3.07
N TYR A 101 -0.12 -21.39 -4.14
CA TYR A 101 0.69 -21.42 -5.36
C TYR A 101 0.72 -20.04 -6.04
N ALA A 102 -0.44 -19.40 -6.20
CA ALA A 102 -0.54 -18.05 -6.76
C ALA A 102 0.30 -17.06 -5.95
N ARG A 103 0.20 -17.09 -4.61
CA ARG A 103 0.95 -16.20 -3.72
C ARG A 103 2.46 -16.45 -3.76
N SER A 104 2.89 -17.72 -3.79
CA SER A 104 4.30 -18.10 -3.63
C SER A 104 5.09 -18.13 -4.93
N ARG A 105 4.42 -18.35 -6.07
CA ARG A 105 5.09 -18.55 -7.37
C ARG A 105 4.72 -17.53 -8.44
N VAL A 106 3.53 -16.93 -8.36
CA VAL A 106 3.00 -16.09 -9.45
C VAL A 106 3.01 -14.61 -9.07
N ARG A 107 2.50 -14.27 -7.87
CA ARG A 107 2.36 -12.89 -7.41
C ARG A 107 3.66 -12.09 -7.51
N ASP A 108 4.75 -12.61 -6.95
CA ASP A 108 6.02 -11.87 -6.90
C ASP A 108 6.67 -11.71 -8.29
N VAL A 109 6.32 -12.56 -9.26
CA VAL A 109 6.78 -12.42 -10.65
C VAL A 109 6.00 -11.32 -11.35
N LEU A 110 4.67 -11.27 -11.14
CA LEU A 110 3.82 -10.23 -11.72
C LEU A 110 4.12 -8.84 -11.17
N LEU A 111 4.39 -8.72 -9.87
CA LEU A 111 4.78 -7.46 -9.22
C LEU A 111 6.12 -6.88 -9.72
N ARG A 112 6.92 -7.63 -10.47
CA ARG A 112 8.19 -7.16 -11.04
C ARG A 112 8.06 -6.66 -12.48
N LEU A 113 6.88 -6.81 -13.10
CA LEU A 113 6.66 -6.32 -14.46
C LEU A 113 6.47 -4.80 -14.42
N ASP A 114 7.10 -4.11 -15.37
CA ASP A 114 6.97 -2.66 -15.50
C ASP A 114 5.50 -2.28 -15.68
N GLY A 115 5.02 -1.36 -14.83
CA GLY A 115 3.63 -0.90 -14.83
C GLY A 115 2.65 -1.69 -13.94
N VAL A 116 3.11 -2.74 -13.24
CA VAL A 116 2.30 -3.45 -12.22
C VAL A 116 2.67 -2.93 -10.83
N GLY A 117 1.69 -2.40 -10.07
CA GLY A 117 1.90 -1.78 -8.76
C GLY A 117 0.65 -1.72 -7.90
#